data_AF-A0A1J5U7M8-F1
#
_entry.id   AF-A0A1J5U7M8-F1
#
_cell.length_a   1.000
_cell.length_b   1.000
_cell.length_c   1.000
_cell.angle_alpha   90.00
_cell.angle_beta   90.00
_cell.angle_gamma   90.00
#
_symmetry.space_group_name_H-M   'P 1'
#
loop_
_entity.id
_entity.type
_entity.pdbx_description
1 polymer ?
#
loop_
_entity_poly.entity_id
_entity_poly.type
_entity_poly.pdbx_seq_one_letter_code
_entity_poly.pdbx_strand_id
1 'polypeptide(L)'
;MGSIIEIAAINAQVSSFSDFIEYVCKRSLSLELEETDKFIEDKRFEELLSLIDGDDFSRVYFLQSDVASELIKYCQTSLVNEESFIRIVEPKVENRRLYSVYKDIDAKKSKNSYDMSYRIEEYVSDLWQILEKERYGIIVAGDKYLHPDFFLYYIQQLKELDDTNKEKYHDFAIECLKEFIQNNLDWMKGGRPGEPKNVLEFDVRLSDYYDKCIENNHQEAVNSIEKIIILMCDEENYDYDQRAKHLSQLSQKEIKQHILDNAEYFKEVDGFLYSYGHRTEFAIYVKNVVSVLRELSQSKNKNHAHKALDMVDFLEKNNKISKP
;
A
#
# COMPACT_ATOMS: atom_id res chain seq x y z
N MET A 1 6.18 2.58 26.17
CA MET A 1 6.51 3.99 25.93
C MET A 1 7.31 4.60 27.09
N GLY A 2 6.96 4.31 28.35
CA GLY A 2 7.71 4.78 29.53
C GLY A 2 9.22 4.47 29.48
N SER A 3 9.60 3.22 29.19
CA SER A 3 11.01 2.82 29.18
C SER A 3 11.87 3.59 28.17
N ILE A 4 11.33 4.00 27.03
CA ILE A 4 12.11 4.67 25.97
C ILE A 4 12.38 6.13 26.29
N ILE A 5 11.41 6.80 26.92
CA ILE A 5 11.57 8.17 27.40
C ILE A 5 12.61 8.19 28.53
N GLU A 6 12.56 7.20 29.43
CA GLU A 6 13.56 7.04 30.48
C GLU A 6 14.95 6.72 29.91
N ILE A 7 15.06 5.79 28.96
CA ILE A 7 16.32 5.48 28.26
C ILE A 7 16.87 6.73 27.57
N ALA A 8 16.04 7.48 26.83
CA ALA A 8 16.50 8.65 26.10
C ALA A 8 16.90 9.80 27.03
N ALA A 9 16.17 10.01 28.13
CA ALA A 9 16.48 11.02 29.14
C ALA A 9 17.77 10.68 29.92
N ILE A 10 17.91 9.42 30.34
CA ILE A 10 19.13 8.92 31.00
C ILE A 10 20.28 9.00 30.02
N ASN A 11 20.13 8.44 28.81
CA ASN A 11 21.19 8.46 27.81
C ASN A 11 21.62 9.89 27.45
N ALA A 12 20.70 10.86 27.25
CA ALA A 12 21.04 12.27 27.06
C ALA A 12 21.85 12.88 28.24
N GLN A 13 21.75 12.32 29.45
CA GLN A 13 22.54 12.70 30.61
C GLN A 13 23.88 11.96 30.74
N VAL A 14 24.02 10.74 30.20
CA VAL A 14 25.22 9.90 30.41
C VAL A 14 26.03 9.52 29.16
N SER A 15 25.51 9.55 27.92
CA SER A 15 26.21 9.10 26.68
C SER A 15 25.52 9.51 25.36
N SER A 16 26.16 9.31 24.20
CA SER A 16 25.46 9.48 22.91
C SER A 16 24.63 8.22 22.56
N PHE A 17 23.42 8.38 22.02
CA PHE A 17 22.54 7.24 21.70
C PHE A 17 23.15 6.33 20.62
N SER A 18 23.95 6.92 19.73
CA SER A 18 24.78 6.18 18.77
C SER A 18 25.74 5.21 19.45
N ASP A 19 26.40 5.62 20.54
CA ASP A 19 27.33 4.76 21.28
C ASP A 19 26.57 3.59 21.96
N PHE A 20 25.35 3.83 22.43
CA PHE A 20 24.50 2.79 22.99
C PHE A 20 24.07 1.75 21.94
N ILE A 21 23.63 2.19 20.75
CA ILE A 21 23.30 1.26 19.65
C ILE A 21 24.54 0.45 19.27
N GLU A 22 25.69 1.10 19.09
CA GLU A 22 26.93 0.43 18.71
C GLU A 22 27.36 -0.60 19.76
N TYR A 23 27.24 -0.26 21.04
CA TYR A 23 27.48 -1.17 22.16
C TYR A 23 26.60 -2.41 22.09
N VAL A 24 25.28 -2.24 21.91
CA VAL A 24 24.33 -3.36 21.86
C VAL A 24 24.58 -4.26 20.64
N CYS A 25 24.96 -3.67 19.51
CA CYS A 25 25.34 -4.44 18.30
C CYS A 25 26.60 -5.29 18.54
N LYS A 26 27.65 -4.70 19.13
CA LYS A 26 28.88 -5.42 19.48
C LYS A 26 28.62 -6.55 20.47
N ARG A 27 27.76 -6.29 21.47
CA ARG A 27 27.36 -7.30 22.47
C ARG A 27 26.67 -8.49 21.81
N SER A 28 25.68 -8.26 20.96
CA SER A 28 24.96 -9.34 20.28
C SER A 28 25.87 -10.17 19.39
N LEU A 29 26.79 -9.54 18.65
CA LEU A 29 27.77 -10.24 17.82
C LEU A 29 28.77 -11.06 18.64
N SER A 30 29.13 -10.58 19.85
CA SER A 30 30.04 -11.30 20.75
C SER A 30 29.43 -12.56 21.39
N LEU A 31 28.10 -12.67 21.39
CA LEU A 31 27.38 -13.88 21.84
C LEU A 31 27.34 -14.97 20.75
N GLU A 32 27.52 -14.60 19.47
CA GLU A 32 27.48 -15.52 18.33
C GLU A 32 28.87 -16.05 17.91
N LEU A 33 29.95 -15.39 18.32
CA LEU A 33 31.33 -15.73 17.95
C LEU A 33 32.13 -16.14 19.19
N GLU A 34 32.49 -17.43 19.31
CA GLU A 34 33.32 -17.95 20.40
C GLU A 34 34.74 -17.35 20.45
N GLU A 35 35.15 -16.63 19.42
CA GLU A 35 36.47 -16.00 19.33
C GLU A 35 36.37 -14.59 18.76
N THR A 36 36.34 -13.58 19.62
CA THR A 36 36.99 -12.27 19.41
C THR A 36 37.03 -11.53 20.75
N ASP A 37 38.05 -10.68 20.93
CA ASP A 37 38.37 -9.88 22.12
C ASP A 37 37.24 -9.77 23.15
N LYS A 38 37.50 -10.25 24.38
CA LYS A 38 36.55 -10.22 25.52
C LYS A 38 35.74 -8.93 25.48
N PHE A 39 34.49 -9.04 25.03
CA PHE A 39 33.56 -7.93 25.03
C PHE A 39 33.54 -7.36 26.45
N ILE A 40 33.87 -6.07 26.59
CA ILE A 40 33.91 -5.42 27.89
C ILE A 40 32.54 -4.79 28.11
N GLU A 41 31.80 -5.33 29.06
CA GLU A 41 30.51 -4.78 29.46
C GLU A 41 30.68 -3.36 30.02
N ASP A 42 29.89 -2.43 29.48
CA ASP A 42 29.74 -1.09 30.04
C ASP A 42 28.48 -1.08 30.89
N LYS A 43 28.66 -0.99 32.22
CA LYS A 43 27.56 -1.02 33.18
C LYS A 43 26.46 -0.01 32.89
N ARG A 44 26.80 1.15 32.31
CA ARG A 44 25.83 2.19 31.97
C ARG A 44 24.91 1.72 30.84
N PHE A 45 25.47 1.10 29.82
CA PHE A 45 24.70 0.56 28.71
C PHE A 45 23.95 -0.73 29.09
N GLU A 46 24.48 -1.52 30.01
CA GLU A 46 23.75 -2.66 30.59
C GLU A 46 22.51 -2.22 31.37
N GLU A 47 22.63 -1.18 32.19
CA GLU A 47 21.49 -0.60 32.90
C GLU A 47 20.43 -0.09 31.92
N LEU A 48 20.82 0.62 30.86
CA LEU A 48 19.90 1.08 29.81
C LEU A 48 19.25 -0.09 29.05
N LEU A 49 19.99 -1.15 28.74
CA LEU A 49 19.46 -2.31 28.03
C LEU A 49 18.45 -3.10 28.89
N SER A 50 18.64 -3.12 30.22
CA SER A 50 17.72 -3.78 31.15
C SER A 50 16.30 -3.19 31.14
N LEU A 51 16.14 -1.95 30.67
CA LEU A 51 14.86 -1.26 30.53
C LEU A 51 14.07 -1.72 29.28
N ILE A 52 14.66 -2.57 28.43
CA ILE A 52 14.04 -3.09 27.20
C ILE A 52 13.71 -4.58 27.40
N ASP A 53 12.42 -4.90 27.32
CA ASP A 53 11.96 -6.29 27.34
C ASP A 53 12.33 -7.01 26.03
N GLY A 54 12.82 -8.24 26.15
CA GLY A 54 13.19 -9.11 25.01
C GLY A 54 14.51 -9.85 25.25
N ASP A 55 14.80 -10.83 24.40
CA ASP A 55 16.14 -11.40 24.29
C ASP A 55 17.12 -10.42 23.61
N ASP A 56 18.41 -10.69 23.68
CA ASP A 56 19.45 -9.77 23.18
C ASP A 56 19.32 -9.50 21.68
N PHE A 57 18.92 -10.51 20.91
CA PHE A 57 18.67 -10.36 19.48
C PHE A 57 17.49 -9.42 19.23
N SER A 58 16.35 -9.64 19.88
CA SER A 58 15.15 -8.81 19.77
C SER A 58 15.40 -7.36 20.20
N ARG A 59 16.24 -7.16 21.22
CA ARG A 59 16.64 -5.83 21.70
C ARG A 59 17.45 -5.05 20.67
N VAL A 60 18.38 -5.70 19.96
CA VAL A 60 19.15 -5.09 18.87
C VAL A 60 18.23 -4.64 17.75
N TYR A 61 17.36 -5.53 17.27
CA TYR A 61 16.39 -5.21 16.21
C TYR A 61 15.47 -4.07 16.60
N PHE A 62 15.05 -4.02 17.86
CA PHE A 62 14.24 -2.94 18.38
C PHE A 62 14.97 -1.60 18.36
N LEU A 63 16.22 -1.54 18.86
CA LEU A 63 17.03 -0.33 18.93
C LEU A 63 17.44 0.22 17.56
N GLN A 64 17.60 -0.66 16.57
CA GLN A 64 17.88 -0.27 15.18
C GLN A 64 16.62 0.08 14.39
N SER A 65 15.44 -0.10 14.97
CA SER A 65 14.18 0.11 14.26
C SER A 65 13.87 1.59 14.07
N ASP A 66 13.13 1.92 13.00
CA ASP A 66 12.66 3.29 12.74
C ASP A 66 11.83 3.87 13.90
N VAL A 67 11.21 3.01 14.73
CA VAL A 67 10.46 3.43 15.93
C VAL A 67 11.40 3.97 16.99
N ALA A 68 12.51 3.26 17.25
CA ALA A 68 13.52 3.75 18.18
C ALA A 68 14.11 5.06 17.66
N SER A 69 14.50 5.12 16.38
CA SER A 69 14.99 6.32 15.70
C SER A 69 14.07 7.54 15.85
N GLU A 70 12.77 7.40 15.62
CA GLU A 70 11.82 8.51 15.77
C GLU A 70 11.57 8.87 17.24
N LEU A 71 11.55 7.90 18.15
CA LEU A 71 11.43 8.19 19.59
C LEU A 71 12.68 8.89 20.15
N ILE A 72 13.86 8.59 19.61
CA ILE A 72 15.10 9.31 19.95
C ILE A 72 15.02 10.74 19.45
N LYS A 73 14.61 10.95 18.20
CA LYS A 73 14.37 12.30 17.66
C LYS A 73 13.39 13.07 18.53
N TYR A 74 12.26 12.45 18.92
CA TYR A 74 11.31 13.04 19.87
C TYR A 74 11.99 13.55 21.13
N CYS A 75 12.79 12.71 21.77
CA CYS A 75 13.43 13.05 23.03
C CYS A 75 14.53 14.10 22.87
N GLN A 76 15.21 14.15 21.71
CA GLN A 76 16.29 15.10 21.43
C GLN A 76 15.79 16.48 20.98
N THR A 77 14.70 16.54 20.23
CA THR A 77 14.24 17.79 19.59
C THR A 77 12.90 18.28 20.14
N SER A 78 12.20 17.48 20.94
CA SER A 78 10.79 17.70 21.32
C SER A 78 9.85 17.93 20.12
N LEU A 79 10.28 17.52 18.92
CA LEU A 79 9.55 17.69 17.67
C LEU A 79 9.47 16.33 16.99
N VAL A 80 8.33 15.66 17.15
CA VAL A 80 7.92 14.58 16.24
C VAL A 80 6.72 15.06 15.46
N ASN A 81 6.78 14.88 14.15
CA ASN A 81 5.59 14.90 13.34
C ASN A 81 4.74 13.68 13.73
N GLU A 82 3.65 13.92 14.46
CA GLU A 82 2.70 12.90 14.93
C GLU A 82 2.27 11.96 13.80
N GLU A 83 2.01 12.50 12.61
CA GLU A 83 1.62 11.75 11.41
C GLU A 83 2.73 10.78 10.96
N SER A 84 3.98 11.23 10.99
CA SER A 84 5.14 10.38 10.66
C SER A 84 5.31 9.23 11.67
N PHE A 85 5.07 9.49 12.95
CA PHE A 85 5.19 8.48 13.99
C PHE A 85 4.06 7.44 13.92
N ILE A 86 2.81 7.89 13.70
CA ILE A 86 1.65 7.02 13.48
C ILE A 86 1.93 6.09 12.29
N ARG A 87 2.41 6.63 11.16
CA ARG A 87 2.76 5.85 9.96
C ARG A 87 3.81 4.77 10.20
N ILE A 88 4.69 4.93 11.18
CA ILE A 88 5.73 3.95 11.51
C ILE A 88 5.25 2.90 12.52
N VAL A 89 4.43 3.31 13.49
CA VAL A 89 3.99 2.46 14.59
C VAL A 89 2.80 1.57 14.21
N GLU A 90 1.79 2.12 13.55
CA GLU A 90 0.55 1.38 13.23
C GLU A 90 0.82 0.09 12.44
N PRO A 91 1.64 0.08 11.37
CA PRO A 91 1.93 -1.16 10.65
C PRO A 91 2.60 -2.21 11.54
N LYS A 92 3.42 -1.81 12.52
CA LYS A 92 4.11 -2.74 13.42
C LYS A 92 3.19 -3.33 14.47
N VAL A 93 2.26 -2.53 15.01
CA VAL A 93 1.21 -3.01 15.92
C VAL A 93 0.31 -3.99 15.18
N GLU A 94 -0.10 -3.66 13.96
CA GLU A 94 -0.94 -4.51 13.14
C GLU A 94 -0.23 -5.83 12.78
N ASN A 95 1.05 -5.78 12.39
CA ASN A 95 1.86 -6.98 12.16
C ASN A 95 1.93 -7.89 13.40
N ARG A 96 2.00 -7.33 14.62
CA ARG A 96 2.00 -8.14 15.85
C ARG A 96 0.65 -8.81 16.09
N ARG A 97 -0.46 -8.09 15.88
CA ARG A 97 -1.81 -8.66 15.99
C ARG A 97 -1.97 -9.84 15.04
N LEU A 98 -1.64 -9.63 13.76
CA LEU A 98 -1.72 -10.65 12.72
C LEU A 98 -0.84 -11.86 13.01
N TYR A 99 0.38 -11.62 13.51
CA TYR A 99 1.28 -12.72 13.91
C TYR A 99 0.69 -13.55 15.06
N SER A 100 0.02 -12.91 16.02
CA SER A 100 -0.68 -13.62 17.11
C SER A 100 -1.80 -14.49 16.56
N VAL A 101 -2.63 -13.95 15.64
CA VAL A 101 -3.71 -14.70 14.99
C VAL A 101 -3.15 -15.90 14.21
N TYR A 102 -2.08 -15.69 13.45
CA TYR A 102 -1.39 -16.76 12.73
C TYR A 102 -0.90 -17.87 13.68
N LYS A 103 -0.28 -17.50 14.80
CA LYS A 103 0.16 -18.47 15.82
C LYS A 103 -0.99 -19.26 16.42
N ASP A 104 -2.11 -18.60 16.69
CA ASP A 104 -3.30 -19.28 17.20
C ASP A 104 -3.81 -20.31 16.20
N ILE A 105 -3.94 -19.94 14.91
CA ILE A 105 -4.34 -20.88 13.85
C ILE A 105 -3.36 -22.05 13.73
N ASP A 106 -2.05 -21.77 13.71
CA ASP A 106 -1.01 -22.81 13.62
C ASP A 106 -1.07 -23.78 14.80
N ALA A 107 -1.29 -23.27 16.02
CA ALA A 107 -1.49 -24.10 17.20
C ALA A 107 -2.72 -25.01 17.07
N LYS A 108 -3.84 -24.51 16.53
CA LYS A 108 -5.04 -25.34 16.28
C LYS A 108 -4.80 -26.39 15.21
N LYS A 109 -4.09 -26.03 14.14
CA LYS A 109 -3.71 -26.95 13.07
C LYS A 109 -2.78 -28.05 13.57
N SER A 110 -1.80 -27.69 14.40
CA SER A 110 -0.88 -28.64 15.03
C SER A 110 -1.64 -29.62 15.93
N LYS A 111 -2.57 -29.14 16.75
CA LYS A 111 -3.47 -30.01 17.53
C LYS A 111 -4.28 -30.95 16.63
N ASN A 112 -4.93 -30.44 15.59
CA ASN A 112 -5.69 -31.29 14.65
C ASN A 112 -4.84 -32.38 13.98
N SER A 113 -3.54 -32.12 13.82
CA SER A 113 -2.62 -33.05 13.16
C SER A 113 -2.04 -34.11 14.11
N TYR A 114 -1.87 -33.78 15.40
CA TYR A 114 -1.04 -34.58 16.32
C TYR A 114 -1.72 -34.94 17.65
N ASP A 115 -2.77 -34.23 18.06
CA ASP A 115 -3.55 -34.53 19.26
C ASP A 115 -4.74 -35.44 18.90
N MET A 116 -4.57 -36.74 19.15
CA MET A 116 -5.59 -37.75 18.87
C MET A 116 -6.90 -37.56 19.66
N SER A 117 -6.88 -36.72 20.71
CA SER A 117 -8.08 -36.41 21.50
C SER A 117 -8.83 -35.18 20.98
N TYR A 118 -8.18 -34.37 20.14
CA TYR A 118 -8.76 -33.17 19.57
C TYR A 118 -9.60 -33.52 18.34
N ARG A 119 -10.90 -33.24 18.42
CA ARG A 119 -11.85 -33.72 17.41
C ARG A 119 -11.86 -32.82 16.18
N ILE A 120 -12.21 -33.39 15.03
CA ILE A 120 -12.33 -32.64 13.77
C ILE A 120 -13.36 -31.52 13.92
N GLU A 121 -14.49 -31.78 14.59
CA GLU A 121 -15.53 -30.78 14.81
C GLU A 121 -15.06 -29.63 15.71
N GLU A 122 -14.17 -29.92 16.66
CA GLU A 122 -13.55 -28.90 17.52
C GLU A 122 -12.57 -28.04 16.71
N TYR A 123 -11.76 -28.65 15.84
CA TYR A 123 -10.89 -27.91 14.91
C TYR A 123 -11.68 -27.00 13.97
N VAL A 124 -12.74 -27.51 13.34
CA VAL A 124 -13.61 -26.71 12.46
C VAL A 124 -14.20 -25.53 13.22
N SER A 125 -14.73 -25.76 14.43
CA SER A 125 -15.29 -24.70 15.27
C SER A 125 -14.24 -23.65 15.63
N ASP A 126 -13.05 -24.06 16.08
CA ASP A 126 -11.99 -23.14 16.49
C ASP A 126 -11.45 -22.31 15.30
N LEU A 127 -11.20 -22.96 14.16
CA LEU A 127 -10.75 -22.27 12.96
C LEU A 127 -11.81 -21.29 12.45
N TRP A 128 -13.09 -21.72 12.42
CA TRP A 128 -14.19 -20.85 12.03
C TRP A 128 -14.30 -19.63 12.95
N GLN A 129 -14.24 -19.81 14.27
CA GLN A 129 -14.33 -18.70 15.23
C GLN A 129 -13.21 -17.67 15.03
N ILE A 130 -11.98 -18.12 14.74
CA ILE A 130 -10.86 -17.21 14.47
C ILE A 130 -11.13 -16.41 13.18
N LEU A 131 -11.45 -17.09 12.08
CA LEU A 131 -11.73 -16.41 10.80
C LEU A 131 -12.95 -15.48 10.90
N GLU A 132 -13.99 -15.91 11.59
CA GLU A 132 -15.22 -15.15 11.80
C GLU A 132 -14.97 -13.87 12.60
N LYS A 133 -14.14 -13.94 13.63
CA LYS A 133 -13.77 -12.79 14.46
C LYS A 133 -12.92 -11.78 13.69
N GLU A 134 -11.92 -12.26 12.96
CA GLU A 134 -10.93 -11.40 12.31
C GLU A 134 -11.41 -10.85 10.95
N ARG A 135 -12.41 -11.50 10.31
CA ARG A 135 -13.02 -11.11 9.03
C ARG A 135 -11.95 -10.81 7.96
N TYR A 136 -12.18 -9.80 7.12
CA TYR A 136 -11.22 -9.37 6.10
C TYR A 136 -9.88 -8.88 6.71
N GLY A 137 -9.90 -8.40 7.96
CA GLY A 137 -8.73 -7.87 8.65
C GLY A 137 -7.64 -8.90 8.89
N ILE A 138 -7.90 -10.19 8.62
CA ILE A 138 -6.88 -11.24 8.64
C ILE A 138 -6.04 -11.26 7.36
N ILE A 139 -6.55 -10.74 6.23
CA ILE A 139 -5.95 -10.88 4.90
C ILE A 139 -5.00 -9.71 4.63
N VAL A 140 -3.74 -10.00 4.29
CA VAL A 140 -2.71 -8.98 4.06
C VAL A 140 -2.07 -9.10 2.69
N ALA A 141 -1.97 -7.98 1.98
CA ALA A 141 -1.19 -7.84 0.77
C ALA A 141 0.32 -7.94 1.11
N GLY A 142 0.90 -9.15 0.99
CA GLY A 142 2.34 -9.40 1.12
C GLY A 142 2.72 -10.75 1.76
N ASP A 143 3.99 -11.14 1.55
CA ASP A 143 4.61 -12.40 2.02
C ASP A 143 4.94 -12.40 3.52
N LYS A 144 3.95 -12.22 4.41
CA LYS A 144 4.20 -12.24 5.87
C LYS A 144 3.63 -13.47 6.56
N TYR A 145 2.31 -13.48 6.80
CA TYR A 145 1.70 -14.50 7.66
C TYR A 145 0.35 -14.98 7.14
N LEU A 146 -0.48 -14.06 6.63
CA LEU A 146 -1.85 -14.32 6.24
C LEU A 146 -2.13 -13.72 4.85
N HIS A 147 -1.29 -14.13 3.89
CA HIS A 147 -1.50 -13.89 2.46
C HIS A 147 -2.87 -14.42 2.01
N PRO A 148 -3.52 -13.85 0.97
CA PRO A 148 -4.80 -14.36 0.46
C PRO A 148 -4.82 -15.87 0.22
N ASP A 149 -3.71 -16.46 -0.23
CA ASP A 149 -3.60 -17.91 -0.43
C ASP A 149 -3.74 -18.71 0.87
N PHE A 150 -3.17 -18.23 1.98
CA PHE A 150 -3.34 -18.88 3.28
C PHE A 150 -4.79 -18.79 3.75
N PHE A 151 -5.42 -17.62 3.57
CA PHE A 151 -6.85 -17.46 3.87
C PHE A 151 -7.70 -18.44 3.06
N LEU A 152 -7.50 -18.52 1.74
CA LEU A 152 -8.19 -19.46 0.86
C LEU A 152 -7.95 -20.92 1.25
N TYR A 153 -6.72 -21.27 1.65
CA TYR A 153 -6.38 -22.58 2.17
C TYR A 153 -7.17 -22.95 3.45
N TYR A 154 -7.35 -22.00 4.38
CA TYR A 154 -8.18 -22.23 5.57
C TYR A 154 -9.66 -22.39 5.23
N ILE A 155 -10.18 -21.58 4.30
CA ILE A 155 -11.56 -21.73 3.80
C ILE A 155 -11.76 -23.10 3.15
N GLN A 156 -10.79 -23.57 2.36
CA GLN A 156 -10.86 -24.89 1.73
C GLN A 156 -10.88 -26.01 2.77
N GLN A 157 -10.05 -25.94 3.81
CA GLN A 157 -10.09 -26.92 4.91
C GLN A 157 -11.44 -26.95 5.62
N LEU A 158 -12.04 -25.79 5.91
CA LEU A 158 -13.39 -25.75 6.51
C LEU A 158 -14.42 -26.43 5.60
N LYS A 159 -14.35 -26.17 4.29
CA LYS A 159 -15.23 -26.81 3.30
C LYS A 159 -15.02 -28.32 3.21
N GLU A 160 -13.81 -28.82 3.36
CA GLU A 160 -13.50 -30.26 3.30
C GLU A 160 -13.87 -31.03 4.56
N LEU A 161 -13.76 -30.39 5.73
CA LEU A 161 -13.99 -31.02 7.03
C LEU A 161 -15.43 -30.85 7.53
N ASP A 162 -16.15 -29.85 7.03
CA ASP A 162 -17.55 -29.59 7.37
C ASP A 162 -18.38 -29.33 6.11
N ASP A 163 -18.75 -30.43 5.47
CA ASP A 163 -19.56 -30.49 4.27
C ASP A 163 -20.92 -29.79 4.39
N THR A 164 -21.48 -29.75 5.61
CA THR A 164 -22.82 -29.19 5.86
C THR A 164 -22.84 -27.68 5.68
N ASN A 165 -21.72 -27.00 5.98
CA ASN A 165 -21.62 -25.54 5.95
C ASN A 165 -20.76 -25.00 4.80
N LYS A 166 -20.48 -25.82 3.76
CA LYS A 166 -19.67 -25.43 2.60
C LYS A 166 -20.05 -24.09 1.98
N GLU A 167 -21.35 -23.87 1.74
CA GLU A 167 -21.86 -22.62 1.15
C GLU A 167 -21.65 -21.43 2.09
N LYS A 168 -21.87 -21.61 3.39
CA LYS A 168 -21.63 -20.58 4.41
C LYS A 168 -20.16 -20.11 4.40
N TYR A 169 -19.21 -21.04 4.35
CA TYR A 169 -17.78 -20.71 4.31
C TYR A 169 -17.39 -20.03 2.99
N HIS A 170 -17.99 -20.48 1.89
CA HIS A 170 -17.76 -19.93 0.56
C HIS A 170 -18.25 -18.48 0.45
N ASP A 171 -19.48 -18.21 0.86
CA ASP A 171 -20.04 -16.85 0.84
C ASP A 171 -19.33 -15.91 1.84
N PHE A 172 -18.95 -16.42 3.01
CA PHE A 172 -18.12 -15.67 3.95
C PHE A 172 -16.78 -15.23 3.34
N ALA A 173 -16.10 -16.14 2.64
CA ALA A 173 -14.85 -15.84 1.98
C ALA A 173 -15.01 -14.74 0.92
N ILE A 174 -16.10 -14.76 0.16
CA ILE A 174 -16.38 -13.74 -0.86
C ILE A 174 -16.54 -12.36 -0.26
N GLU A 175 -17.28 -12.23 0.83
CA GLU A 175 -17.45 -10.93 1.48
C GLU A 175 -16.11 -10.40 2.01
N CYS A 176 -15.29 -11.25 2.64
CA CYS A 176 -13.95 -10.85 3.09
C CYS A 176 -13.03 -10.45 1.93
N LEU A 177 -13.09 -11.19 0.81
CA LEU A 177 -12.25 -10.93 -0.35
C LEU A 177 -12.69 -9.67 -1.12
N LYS A 178 -13.99 -9.33 -1.15
CA LYS A 178 -14.46 -8.04 -1.69
C LYS A 178 -13.88 -6.86 -0.91
N GLU A 179 -13.96 -6.91 0.42
CA GLU A 179 -13.37 -5.87 1.27
C GLU A 179 -11.86 -5.79 1.11
N PHE A 180 -11.18 -6.94 1.01
CA PHE A 180 -9.75 -6.98 0.70
C PHE A 180 -9.41 -6.32 -0.64
N ILE A 181 -10.13 -6.68 -1.72
CA ILE A 181 -9.92 -6.13 -3.07
C ILE A 181 -10.07 -4.61 -3.06
N GLN A 182 -11.14 -4.09 -2.46
CA GLN A 182 -11.41 -2.66 -2.42
C GLN A 182 -10.30 -1.88 -1.72
N ASN A 183 -9.76 -2.43 -0.62
CA ASN A 183 -8.72 -1.78 0.17
C ASN A 183 -7.29 -1.98 -0.39
N ASN A 184 -7.10 -2.87 -1.38
CA ASN A 184 -5.79 -3.25 -1.88
C ASN A 184 -5.71 -3.23 -3.42
N LEU A 185 -6.41 -2.30 -4.08
CA LEU A 185 -6.48 -2.23 -5.55
C LEU A 185 -5.11 -2.11 -6.22
N ASP A 186 -4.14 -1.43 -5.61
CA ASP A 186 -2.80 -1.31 -6.20
C ASP A 186 -2.03 -2.62 -6.15
N TRP A 187 -2.17 -3.39 -5.07
CA TRP A 187 -1.64 -4.75 -5.00
C TRP A 187 -2.33 -5.68 -6.01
N MET A 188 -3.65 -5.54 -6.20
CA MET A 188 -4.38 -6.31 -7.21
C MET A 188 -3.91 -6.02 -8.65
N LYS A 189 -3.41 -4.81 -8.93
CA LYS A 189 -2.88 -4.39 -10.24
C LYS A 189 -1.42 -4.82 -10.46
N GLY A 190 -0.59 -4.79 -9.42
CA GLY A 190 0.87 -4.89 -9.51
C GLY A 190 1.52 -6.03 -8.70
N GLY A 191 0.73 -6.92 -8.09
CA GLY A 191 1.23 -8.08 -7.34
C GLY A 191 2.11 -9.00 -8.20
N ARG A 192 2.89 -9.90 -7.57
CA ARG A 192 3.73 -10.82 -8.36
C ARG A 192 2.83 -11.64 -9.29
N PRO A 193 3.34 -12.06 -10.48
CA PRO A 193 2.57 -12.86 -11.41
C PRO A 193 1.96 -14.09 -10.73
N GLY A 194 0.63 -14.11 -10.57
CA GLY A 194 -0.13 -15.20 -9.96
C GLY A 194 -0.83 -14.87 -8.64
N GLU A 195 -0.39 -13.88 -7.86
CA GLU A 195 -0.94 -13.63 -6.51
C GLU A 195 -2.37 -13.06 -6.52
N PRO A 196 -2.73 -12.07 -7.38
CA PRO A 196 -4.12 -11.61 -7.47
C PRO A 196 -5.03 -12.66 -8.14
N LYS A 197 -4.46 -13.59 -8.91
CA LYS A 197 -5.19 -14.54 -9.75
C LYS A 197 -6.01 -15.53 -8.90
N ASN A 198 -5.42 -16.06 -7.84
CA ASN A 198 -6.11 -17.02 -6.96
C ASN A 198 -7.33 -16.39 -6.26
N VAL A 199 -7.25 -15.10 -5.92
CA VAL A 199 -8.38 -14.34 -5.36
C VAL A 199 -9.51 -14.21 -6.39
N LEU A 200 -9.19 -13.80 -7.62
CA LEU A 200 -10.20 -13.59 -8.66
C LEU A 200 -10.79 -14.90 -9.20
N GLU A 201 -10.02 -15.99 -9.20
CA GLU A 201 -10.48 -17.32 -9.66
C GLU A 201 -11.26 -18.09 -8.60
N PHE A 202 -11.26 -17.64 -7.34
CA PHE A 202 -12.01 -18.29 -6.27
C PHE A 202 -13.53 -18.31 -6.53
N ASP A 203 -14.08 -17.22 -7.06
CA ASP A 203 -15.49 -17.11 -7.45
C ASP A 203 -15.67 -16.00 -8.50
N VAL A 204 -16.51 -16.24 -9.52
CA VAL A 204 -16.78 -15.28 -10.61
C VAL A 204 -17.25 -13.91 -10.10
N ARG A 205 -17.98 -13.89 -8.97
CA ARG A 205 -18.45 -12.65 -8.32
C ARG A 205 -17.30 -11.73 -7.92
N LEU A 206 -16.10 -12.26 -7.66
CA LEU A 206 -14.93 -11.47 -7.28
C LEU A 206 -14.27 -10.81 -8.49
N SER A 207 -14.21 -11.49 -9.63
CA SER A 207 -13.76 -10.88 -10.89
C SER A 207 -14.67 -9.72 -11.28
N ASP A 208 -15.99 -9.95 -11.31
CA ASP A 208 -16.97 -8.90 -11.62
C ASP A 208 -16.90 -7.72 -10.64
N TYR A 209 -16.62 -8.00 -9.36
CA TYR A 209 -16.49 -6.97 -8.34
C TYR A 209 -15.19 -6.16 -8.51
N TYR A 210 -14.08 -6.82 -8.83
CA TYR A 210 -12.81 -6.17 -9.10
C TYR A 210 -12.92 -5.22 -10.30
N ASP A 211 -13.54 -5.67 -11.40
CA ASP A 211 -13.75 -4.83 -12.59
C ASP A 211 -14.57 -3.57 -12.23
N LYS A 212 -15.64 -3.72 -11.44
CA LYS A 212 -16.41 -2.59 -10.90
C LYS A 212 -15.60 -1.67 -10.01
N CYS A 213 -14.73 -2.22 -9.15
CA CYS A 213 -13.86 -1.40 -8.29
C CYS A 213 -12.87 -0.57 -9.11
N ILE A 214 -12.33 -1.16 -10.18
CA ILE A 214 -11.46 -0.46 -11.13
C ILE A 214 -12.24 0.64 -11.84
N GLU A 215 -13.43 0.36 -12.37
CA GLU A 215 -14.30 1.36 -13.00
C GLU A 215 -14.69 2.49 -12.04
N ASN A 216 -15.06 2.18 -10.79
CA ASN A 216 -15.43 3.17 -9.79
C ASN A 216 -14.24 4.04 -9.37
N ASN A 217 -13.07 3.45 -9.13
CA ASN A 217 -11.84 4.19 -8.84
C ASN A 217 -11.48 5.12 -10.01
N HIS A 218 -11.72 4.68 -11.26
CA HIS A 218 -11.60 5.54 -12.42
C HIS A 218 -12.60 6.69 -12.41
N GLN A 219 -13.89 6.42 -12.23
CA GLN A 219 -14.91 7.47 -12.15
C GLN A 219 -14.56 8.48 -11.06
N GLU A 220 -14.15 8.04 -9.87
CA GLU A 220 -13.74 8.94 -8.80
C GLU A 220 -12.52 9.80 -9.15
N ALA A 221 -11.56 9.26 -9.91
CA ALA A 221 -10.36 10.00 -10.32
C ALA A 221 -10.66 11.07 -11.38
N VAL A 222 -11.71 10.91 -12.20
CA VAL A 222 -12.07 11.88 -13.27
C VAL A 222 -13.44 12.54 -13.09
N ASN A 223 -14.08 12.39 -11.93
CA ASN A 223 -15.44 12.93 -11.68
C ASN A 223 -15.52 14.46 -11.56
N SER A 224 -14.39 15.16 -11.60
CA SER A 224 -14.33 16.62 -11.53
C SER A 224 -13.15 17.15 -12.33
N ILE A 225 -13.30 18.38 -12.84
CA ILE A 225 -12.27 19.04 -13.64
C ILE A 225 -10.99 19.22 -12.82
N GLU A 226 -11.12 19.56 -11.53
CA GLU A 226 -10.02 19.75 -10.60
C GLU A 226 -9.16 18.49 -10.45
N LYS A 227 -9.77 17.31 -10.34
CA LYS A 227 -9.03 16.05 -10.26
C LYS A 227 -8.35 15.68 -11.56
N ILE A 228 -8.99 15.94 -12.70
CA ILE A 228 -8.36 15.72 -14.01
C ILE A 228 -7.14 16.64 -14.17
N ILE A 229 -7.23 17.89 -13.71
CA ILE A 229 -6.08 18.80 -13.67
C ILE A 229 -4.96 18.22 -12.80
N ILE A 230 -5.27 17.75 -11.58
CA ILE A 230 -4.27 17.10 -10.72
C ILE A 230 -3.60 15.92 -11.45
N LEU A 231 -4.36 15.07 -12.14
CA LEU A 231 -3.79 13.97 -12.94
C LEU A 231 -2.85 14.45 -14.06
N MET A 232 -3.13 15.61 -14.67
CA MET A 232 -2.27 16.21 -15.69
C MET A 232 -0.99 16.81 -15.09
N CYS A 233 -1.07 17.44 -13.92
CA CYS A 233 -0.01 18.29 -13.38
C CYS A 233 0.85 17.63 -12.30
N ASP A 234 0.33 16.66 -11.55
CA ASP A 234 0.99 16.08 -10.39
C ASP A 234 1.85 14.85 -10.78
N GLU A 235 3.14 15.11 -10.97
CA GLU A 235 4.14 14.09 -11.33
C GLU A 235 4.64 13.28 -10.12
N GLU A 236 4.50 13.81 -8.90
CA GLU A 236 5.11 13.22 -7.69
C GLU A 236 4.16 12.27 -6.96
N ASN A 237 2.84 12.48 -7.06
CA ASN A 237 1.86 11.73 -6.24
C ASN A 237 1.14 10.59 -6.96
N TYR A 238 1.30 10.42 -8.28
CA TYR A 238 0.58 9.39 -9.03
C TYR A 238 1.52 8.50 -9.86
N ASP A 239 1.26 7.20 -9.78
CA ASP A 239 1.86 6.20 -10.66
C ASP A 239 1.62 6.57 -12.13
N TYR A 240 2.71 6.59 -12.90
CA TYR A 240 2.75 7.06 -14.28
C TYR A 240 1.81 6.26 -15.21
N ASP A 241 1.71 4.95 -15.02
CA ASP A 241 0.83 4.07 -15.81
C ASP A 241 -0.64 4.28 -15.42
N GLN A 242 -0.91 4.50 -14.13
CA GLN A 242 -2.27 4.83 -13.68
C GLN A 242 -2.74 6.17 -14.28
N ARG A 243 -1.90 7.21 -14.26
CA ARG A 243 -2.23 8.52 -14.88
C ARG A 243 -2.60 8.35 -16.35
N ALA A 244 -1.77 7.64 -17.11
CA ALA A 244 -2.01 7.41 -18.52
C ALA A 244 -3.32 6.67 -18.76
N LYS A 245 -3.60 5.65 -17.95
CA LYS A 245 -4.85 4.88 -18.01
C LYS A 245 -6.06 5.76 -17.73
N HIS A 246 -6.07 6.54 -16.65
CA HIS A 246 -7.19 7.41 -16.28
C HIS A 246 -7.46 8.47 -17.36
N LEU A 247 -6.42 9.18 -17.83
CA LEU A 247 -6.58 10.21 -18.87
C LEU A 247 -7.03 9.62 -20.21
N SER A 248 -6.60 8.40 -20.56
CA SER A 248 -6.97 7.76 -21.84
C SER A 248 -8.47 7.48 -21.98
N GLN A 249 -9.20 7.40 -20.88
CA GLN A 249 -10.63 7.10 -20.85
C GLN A 249 -11.50 8.33 -21.12
N LEU A 250 -10.95 9.55 -21.03
CA LEU A 250 -11.69 10.77 -21.34
C LEU A 250 -12.08 10.81 -22.82
N SER A 251 -13.39 10.92 -23.05
CA SER A 251 -13.93 11.02 -24.40
C SER A 251 -13.63 12.39 -25.01
N GLN A 252 -13.57 12.47 -26.34
CA GLN A 252 -13.43 13.74 -27.05
C GLN A 252 -14.55 14.73 -26.70
N LYS A 253 -15.76 14.22 -26.42
CA LYS A 253 -16.91 15.05 -26.03
C LYS A 253 -16.68 15.70 -24.66
N GLU A 254 -16.24 14.94 -23.66
CA GLU A 254 -15.93 15.45 -22.31
C GLU A 254 -14.78 16.44 -22.36
N ILE A 255 -13.68 16.09 -23.03
CA ILE A 255 -12.52 16.98 -23.21
C ILE A 255 -12.94 18.31 -23.83
N LYS A 256 -13.73 18.26 -24.91
CA LYS A 256 -14.23 19.47 -25.58
C LYS A 256 -15.08 20.32 -24.64
N GLN A 257 -15.98 19.70 -23.89
CA GLN A 257 -16.83 20.40 -22.94
C GLN A 257 -15.98 21.08 -21.86
N HIS A 258 -15.01 20.36 -21.27
CA HIS A 258 -14.11 20.90 -20.25
C HIS A 258 -13.24 22.06 -20.76
N ILE A 259 -12.71 21.97 -21.99
CA ILE A 259 -11.97 23.07 -22.63
C ILE A 259 -12.83 24.32 -22.79
N LEU A 260 -14.09 24.15 -23.17
CA LEU A 260 -15.01 25.28 -23.40
C LEU A 260 -15.51 25.90 -22.09
N ASP A 261 -15.69 25.09 -21.05
CA ASP A 261 -16.30 25.51 -19.78
C ASP A 261 -15.28 26.01 -18.75
N ASN A 262 -14.02 25.56 -18.82
CA ASN A 262 -13.01 25.84 -17.80
C ASN A 262 -11.66 26.27 -18.42
N ALA A 263 -11.32 27.55 -18.23
CA ALA A 263 -10.09 28.13 -18.77
C ALA A 263 -8.82 27.56 -18.11
N GLU A 264 -8.87 27.18 -16.84
CA GLU A 264 -7.73 26.57 -16.15
C GLU A 264 -7.46 25.17 -16.71
N TYR A 265 -8.51 24.37 -16.93
CA TYR A 265 -8.37 23.08 -17.59
C TYR A 265 -7.67 23.22 -18.95
N PHE A 266 -8.09 24.18 -19.77
CA PHE A 266 -7.49 24.39 -21.08
C PHE A 266 -6.02 24.84 -20.99
N LYS A 267 -5.67 25.67 -20.01
CA LYS A 267 -4.27 26.05 -19.73
C LYS A 267 -3.43 24.84 -19.33
N GLU A 268 -3.93 23.97 -18.47
CA GLU A 268 -3.20 22.78 -18.02
C GLU A 268 -3.10 21.70 -19.11
N VAL A 269 -4.08 21.62 -20.02
CA VAL A 269 -3.96 20.82 -21.25
C VAL A 269 -2.76 21.27 -22.10
N ASP A 270 -2.55 22.57 -22.26
CA ASP A 270 -1.39 23.11 -23.01
C ASP A 270 -0.07 22.69 -22.37
N GLY A 271 0.06 22.91 -21.06
CA GLY A 271 1.23 22.51 -20.28
C GLY A 271 1.48 21.01 -20.36
N PHE A 272 0.43 20.21 -20.21
CA PHE A 272 0.51 18.76 -20.35
C PHE A 272 1.00 18.35 -21.73
N LEU A 273 0.41 18.85 -22.82
CA LEU A 273 0.84 18.52 -24.19
C LEU A 273 2.27 18.97 -24.47
N TYR A 274 2.71 20.09 -23.91
CA TYR A 274 4.09 20.55 -24.06
C TYR A 274 5.10 19.59 -23.43
N SER A 275 4.77 19.04 -22.26
CA SER A 275 5.63 18.09 -21.54
C SER A 275 5.51 16.66 -22.05
N TYR A 276 4.29 16.22 -22.39
CA TYR A 276 3.92 14.81 -22.59
C TYR A 276 3.35 14.47 -23.97
N GLY A 277 3.07 15.46 -24.83
CA GLY A 277 2.38 15.23 -26.10
C GLY A 277 3.09 14.30 -27.10
N HIS A 278 4.41 14.13 -26.95
CA HIS A 278 5.23 13.25 -27.80
C HIS A 278 5.46 11.87 -27.19
N ARG A 279 4.99 11.64 -25.97
CA ARG A 279 5.21 10.41 -25.23
C ARG A 279 4.18 9.35 -25.59
N THR A 280 4.64 8.11 -25.76
CA THR A 280 3.80 7.00 -26.26
C THR A 280 2.77 6.53 -25.24
N GLU A 281 3.06 6.68 -23.96
CA GLU A 281 2.21 6.21 -22.86
C GLU A 281 0.89 6.98 -22.82
N PHE A 282 0.89 8.26 -23.16
CA PHE A 282 -0.31 9.10 -23.21
C PHE A 282 -0.94 9.21 -24.60
N ALA A 283 -0.52 8.40 -25.57
CA ALA A 283 -0.90 8.56 -26.99
C ALA A 283 -2.41 8.63 -27.24
N ILE A 284 -3.21 7.87 -26.48
CA ILE A 284 -4.68 7.88 -26.60
C ILE A 284 -5.27 9.22 -26.16
N TYR A 285 -4.89 9.70 -24.97
CA TYR A 285 -5.36 10.98 -24.45
C TYR A 285 -4.91 12.14 -25.35
N VAL A 286 -3.62 12.17 -25.72
CA VAL A 286 -3.06 13.17 -26.64
C VAL A 286 -3.83 13.19 -27.95
N LYS A 287 -4.10 12.03 -28.56
CA LYS A 287 -4.87 11.94 -29.80
C LYS A 287 -6.27 12.54 -29.64
N ASN A 288 -6.96 12.23 -28.54
CA ASN A 288 -8.29 12.76 -28.27
C ASN A 288 -8.27 14.29 -28.12
N VAL A 289 -7.35 14.83 -27.34
CA VAL A 289 -7.19 16.28 -27.14
C VAL A 289 -6.84 16.98 -28.47
N VAL A 290 -5.84 16.51 -29.21
CA VAL A 290 -5.42 17.11 -30.48
C VAL A 290 -6.55 17.08 -31.51
N SER A 291 -7.34 16.00 -31.55
CA SER A 291 -8.53 15.92 -32.39
C SER A 291 -9.55 17.01 -32.05
N VAL A 292 -9.82 17.21 -30.76
CA VAL A 292 -10.72 18.26 -30.27
C VAL A 292 -10.18 19.67 -30.61
N LEU A 293 -8.89 19.92 -30.41
CA LEU A 293 -8.28 21.22 -30.75
C LEU A 293 -8.35 21.52 -32.24
N ARG A 294 -8.10 20.52 -33.10
CA ARG A 294 -8.25 20.65 -34.56
C ARG A 294 -9.70 20.87 -34.99
N GLU A 295 -10.65 20.25 -34.29
CA GLU A 295 -12.08 20.53 -34.53
C GLU A 295 -12.43 21.98 -34.14
N LEU A 296 -11.97 22.42 -32.96
CA LEU A 296 -12.22 23.77 -32.45
C LEU A 296 -11.54 24.85 -33.31
N SER A 297 -10.36 24.59 -33.87
CA SER A 297 -9.64 25.53 -34.75
C SER A 297 -10.40 25.84 -36.04
N GLN A 298 -11.31 24.93 -36.45
CA GLN A 298 -12.18 25.08 -37.61
C GLN A 298 -13.59 25.59 -37.24
N SER A 299 -13.82 25.94 -35.97
CA SER A 299 -15.13 26.38 -35.49
C SER A 299 -15.58 27.71 -36.11
N LYS A 300 -16.88 27.88 -36.29
CA LYS A 300 -17.48 29.18 -36.68
C LYS A 300 -17.29 30.26 -35.59
N ASN A 301 -17.07 29.86 -34.33
CA ASN A 301 -16.75 30.80 -33.27
C ASN A 301 -15.29 31.24 -33.41
N LYS A 302 -15.09 32.48 -33.85
CA LYS A 302 -13.75 33.05 -34.11
C LYS A 302 -12.81 32.98 -32.90
N ASN A 303 -13.31 33.12 -31.69
CA ASN A 303 -12.48 33.06 -30.49
C ASN A 303 -11.99 31.63 -30.22
N HIS A 304 -12.88 30.64 -30.39
CA HIS A 304 -12.50 29.23 -30.24
C HIS A 304 -11.50 28.84 -31.34
N ALA A 305 -11.80 29.22 -32.58
CA ALA A 305 -10.97 28.95 -33.74
C ALA A 305 -9.56 29.52 -33.57
N HIS A 306 -9.45 30.80 -33.21
CA HIS A 306 -8.16 31.45 -33.02
C HIS A 306 -7.32 30.81 -31.90
N LYS A 307 -7.90 30.63 -30.71
CA LYS A 307 -7.16 30.08 -29.56
C LYS A 307 -6.71 28.62 -29.79
N ALA A 308 -7.58 27.79 -30.35
CA ALA A 308 -7.23 26.40 -30.62
C ALA A 308 -6.20 26.28 -31.74
N LEU A 309 -6.29 27.12 -32.78
CA LEU A 309 -5.31 27.17 -33.87
C LEU A 309 -3.93 27.59 -33.33
N ASP A 310 -3.87 28.67 -32.56
CA ASP A 310 -2.61 29.19 -31.99
C ASP A 310 -1.89 28.11 -31.16
N MET A 311 -2.63 27.34 -30.35
CA MET A 311 -2.06 26.25 -29.55
C MET A 311 -1.57 25.09 -30.42
N VAL A 312 -2.37 24.63 -31.39
CA VAL A 312 -1.99 23.53 -32.29
C VAL A 312 -0.73 23.91 -33.07
N ASP A 313 -0.70 25.11 -33.67
CA ASP A 313 0.45 25.60 -34.44
C ASP A 313 1.70 25.71 -33.56
N PHE A 314 1.56 26.20 -32.32
CA PHE A 314 2.66 26.28 -31.37
C PHE A 314 3.21 24.89 -31.00
N LEU A 315 2.35 23.94 -30.66
CA LEU A 315 2.75 22.59 -30.25
C LEU A 315 3.37 21.81 -31.43
N GLU A 316 2.81 21.91 -32.64
CA GLU A 316 3.36 21.28 -33.85
C GLU A 316 4.73 21.88 -34.23
N LYS A 317 4.89 23.20 -34.13
CA LYS A 317 6.17 23.88 -34.41
C LYS A 317 7.28 23.44 -33.46
N ASN A 318 6.93 23.10 -32.22
CA ASN A 318 7.86 22.62 -31.20
C ASN A 318 7.98 21.09 -31.14
N ASN A 319 7.43 20.36 -32.12
CA ASN A 319 7.42 18.88 -32.18
C ASN A 319 6.83 18.22 -30.93
N LYS A 320 5.87 18.88 -30.28
CA LYS A 320 5.20 18.35 -29.09
C LYS A 320 4.01 17.47 -29.43
N ILE A 321 3.41 17.66 -30.59
CA ILE A 321 2.36 16.81 -31.15
C ILE A 321 2.65 16.52 -32.63
N SER A 322 2.14 15.40 -33.14
CA SER A 322 2.31 15.03 -34.54
C SER A 322 1.47 15.92 -35.46
N LYS A 323 2.06 16.34 -36.59
CA LYS A 323 1.33 16.99 -37.68
C LYS A 323 0.31 16.00 -38.30
N PRO A 324 -0.77 16.51 -38.92
CA PRO A 324 -1.79 15.69 -39.58
C PRO A 324 -1.22 14.78 -40.67
#